data_AF-A0A2P5IA08-F1
#
_entry.id   AF-A0A2P5IA08-F1
#
_cell.length_a   1.000
_cell.length_b   1.000
_cell.length_c   1.000
_cell.angle_alpha   90.00
_cell.angle_beta   90.00
_cell.angle_gamma   90.00
#
_symmetry.space_group_name_H-M   'P 1'
#
loop_
_entity.id
_entity.type
_entity.pdbx_description
1 polymer ?
#
loop_
_entity_poly.entity_id
_entity_poly.type
_entity_poly.pdbx_seq_one_letter_code
_entity_poly.pdbx_strand_id
1 'polypeptide(L)'
;MAILSGLDVVLLILTVTYHFFRSYIPFRQHFENGTWIRYDVKDSVGPRHQLQFSRHNVSDWKNPYPDGEWAVRIDDQAIIPASLMDEDELRYQKWLRQRYPAKRYVVNNKDYLSKEFLSDPDRLKVPADWLFHPAHCILALRRYWKAKESGHHVCPRDIDHRHIHHCLDSLDEWLSIDGDMRKPPKKPTDYEAEWALVWKTKVCW
;
A
#
# COMPACT_ATOMS: atom_id res chain seq x y z
N MET A 1 27.51 -45.27 18.64
CA MET A 1 27.63 -43.80 18.72
C MET A 1 28.53 -43.34 17.59
N ALA A 2 27.97 -42.73 16.54
CA ALA A 2 28.77 -42.20 15.44
C ALA A 2 29.28 -40.81 15.85
N ILE A 3 30.60 -40.69 16.00
CA ILE A 3 31.27 -39.40 16.23
C ILE A 3 31.38 -38.78 14.83
N LEU A 4 30.58 -37.73 14.57
CA LEU A 4 30.74 -36.92 13.36
C LEU A 4 32.18 -36.43 13.31
N SER A 5 32.85 -36.64 12.17
CA SER A 5 34.22 -36.16 12.00
C SER A 5 34.22 -34.63 12.05
N GLY A 6 35.36 -34.02 12.38
CA GLY A 6 35.48 -32.55 12.37
C GLY A 6 35.09 -31.93 11.03
N LEU A 7 35.21 -32.68 9.93
CA LEU A 7 34.82 -32.27 8.59
C LEU A 7 33.29 -32.22 8.42
N ASP A 8 32.56 -33.18 9.01
CA ASP A 8 31.10 -33.24 8.93
C ASP A 8 30.43 -32.10 9.70
N VAL A 9 31.02 -31.71 10.85
CA VAL A 9 30.55 -30.56 11.64
C VAL A 9 30.76 -29.26 10.87
N VAL A 10 31.91 -29.09 10.21
CA VAL A 10 32.18 -27.91 9.37
C VAL A 10 31.23 -27.85 8.18
N LEU A 11 30.97 -28.97 7.51
CA LEU A 11 30.04 -29.01 6.38
C LEU A 11 28.61 -28.68 6.82
N LEU A 12 28.17 -29.20 7.97
CA LEU A 12 26.86 -28.89 8.54
C LEU A 12 26.74 -27.40 8.87
N ILE A 13 27.76 -26.82 9.53
CA ILE A 13 27.80 -25.38 9.83
C ILE A 13 27.71 -24.59 8.54
N LEU A 14 28.54 -24.88 7.53
CA LEU A 14 28.51 -24.16 6.25
C LEU A 14 27.16 -24.27 5.55
N THR A 15 26.50 -25.43 5.61
CA THR A 15 25.19 -25.67 4.98
C THR A 15 24.09 -24.90 5.71
N VAL A 16 24.06 -24.96 7.04
CA VAL A 16 23.14 -24.17 7.87
C VAL A 16 23.37 -22.69 7.65
N THR A 17 24.62 -22.24 7.68
CA THR A 17 25.03 -20.85 7.45
C THR A 17 24.61 -20.38 6.05
N TYR A 18 24.86 -21.18 5.01
CA TYR A 18 24.42 -20.91 3.64
C TYR A 18 22.90 -20.81 3.52
N HIS A 19 22.13 -21.71 4.14
CA HIS A 19 20.67 -21.63 4.14
C HIS A 19 20.13 -20.47 4.97
N PHE A 20 20.77 -20.14 6.10
CA PHE A 20 20.39 -19.01 6.95
C PHE A 20 20.63 -17.67 6.24
N PHE A 21 21.80 -17.51 5.58
CA PHE A 21 22.14 -16.29 4.86
C PHE A 21 21.47 -16.18 3.49
N ARG A 22 21.21 -17.28 2.78
CA ARG A 22 20.45 -17.26 1.51
C ARG A 22 18.98 -16.87 1.72
N SER A 23 18.44 -17.12 2.92
CA SER A 23 17.05 -16.77 3.28
C SER A 23 16.91 -15.30 3.70
N TYR A 24 18.01 -14.55 3.79
CA TYR A 24 18.03 -13.15 4.24
C TYR A 24 18.68 -12.25 3.17
N ILE A 25 18.14 -12.24 1.96
CA ILE A 25 18.31 -11.09 1.09
C ILE A 25 17.18 -10.13 1.47
N PRO A 26 17.42 -9.09 2.30
CA PRO A 26 16.40 -8.10 2.55
C PRO A 26 16.07 -7.47 1.20
N PHE A 27 14.83 -7.66 0.74
CA PHE A 27 14.33 -6.95 -0.42
C PHE A 27 14.56 -5.44 -0.18
N ARG A 28 15.51 -4.86 -0.90
CA ARG A 28 15.77 -3.42 -0.89
C ARG A 28 14.99 -2.81 -2.03
N GLN A 29 14.30 -1.72 -1.74
CA GLN A 29 13.74 -0.86 -2.78
C GLN A 29 14.88 -0.52 -3.74
N HIS A 30 14.70 -0.80 -5.02
CA HIS A 30 15.72 -0.55 -6.03
C HIS A 30 15.06 -0.09 -7.33
N PHE A 31 15.88 0.53 -8.19
CA PHE A 31 15.48 0.92 -9.53
C PHE A 31 16.00 -0.14 -10.50
N GLU A 32 15.12 -0.70 -11.32
CA GLU A 32 15.48 -1.61 -12.41
C GLU A 32 14.86 -1.11 -13.71
N ASN A 33 15.68 -0.94 -14.76
CA ASN A 33 15.25 -0.50 -16.10
C ASN A 33 14.32 0.74 -16.08
N GLY A 34 14.66 1.75 -15.25
CA GLY A 34 13.87 2.98 -15.13
C GLY A 34 12.57 2.84 -14.33
N THR A 35 12.35 1.72 -13.65
CA THR A 35 11.15 1.44 -12.86
C THR A 35 11.50 1.20 -11.39
N TRP A 36 10.72 1.78 -10.48
CA TRP A 36 10.86 1.53 -9.05
C TRP A 36 10.31 0.15 -8.70
N ILE A 37 11.18 -0.72 -8.19
CA ILE A 37 10.82 -2.03 -7.64
C ILE A 37 10.82 -1.89 -6.12
N ARG A 38 9.61 -1.83 -5.55
CA ARG A 38 9.38 -1.52 -4.14
C ARG A 38 8.90 -2.70 -3.31
N TYR A 39 8.41 -3.77 -3.92
CA TYR A 39 7.73 -4.85 -3.21
C TYR A 39 8.17 -6.23 -3.74
N ASP A 40 8.25 -7.21 -2.84
CA ASP A 40 8.48 -8.61 -3.21
C ASP A 40 7.15 -9.26 -3.62
N VAL A 41 7.08 -9.67 -4.89
CA VAL A 41 5.90 -10.29 -5.50
C VAL A 41 6.13 -11.74 -5.90
N LYS A 42 7.24 -12.36 -5.45
CA LYS A 42 7.73 -13.66 -5.94
C LYS A 42 6.68 -14.78 -5.97
N ASP A 43 5.80 -14.83 -4.97
CA ASP A 43 4.81 -15.89 -4.80
C ASP A 43 3.40 -15.48 -5.26
N SER A 44 3.28 -14.40 -6.04
CA SER A 44 2.00 -13.91 -6.51
C SER A 44 2.02 -13.39 -7.95
N VAL A 45 0.96 -13.69 -8.69
CA VAL A 45 0.75 -13.21 -10.05
C VAL A 45 0.02 -11.86 -10.02
N GLY A 46 0.55 -10.87 -10.73
CA GLY A 46 -0.04 -9.53 -10.77
C GLY A 46 0.96 -8.48 -11.26
N PRO A 47 0.55 -7.20 -11.25
CA PRO A 47 1.42 -6.06 -11.52
C PRO A 47 2.73 -6.14 -10.74
N ARG A 48 3.88 -6.08 -11.42
CA ARG A 48 5.19 -6.15 -10.74
C ARG A 48 5.70 -4.79 -10.32
N HIS A 49 5.16 -3.75 -10.94
CA HIS A 49 5.71 -2.41 -10.88
C HIS A 49 4.70 -1.43 -10.28
N GLN A 50 5.24 -0.42 -9.63
CA GLN A 50 4.45 0.68 -9.11
C GLN A 50 5.20 2.00 -9.34
N LEU A 51 4.51 2.98 -9.93
CA LEU A 51 5.00 4.33 -10.16
C LEU A 51 4.18 5.26 -9.30
N GLN A 52 4.86 6.02 -8.46
CA GLN A 52 4.23 7.14 -7.79
C GLN A 52 4.29 8.37 -8.69
N PHE A 53 3.16 9.05 -8.88
CA PHE A 53 3.14 10.33 -9.56
C PHE A 53 3.78 11.42 -8.69
N SER A 54 4.45 12.32 -9.37
CA SER A 54 5.08 13.51 -8.82
C SER A 54 4.98 14.63 -9.85
N ARG A 55 5.22 15.87 -9.43
CA ARG A 55 5.36 17.01 -10.33
C ARG A 55 6.41 16.84 -11.44
N HIS A 56 7.33 15.88 -11.29
CA HIS A 56 8.43 15.63 -12.22
C HIS A 56 8.09 14.61 -13.32
N ASN A 57 7.11 13.73 -13.12
CA ASN A 57 6.80 12.66 -14.08
C ASN A 57 5.35 12.68 -14.58
N VAL A 58 4.45 13.41 -13.93
CA VAL A 58 3.01 13.37 -14.26
C VAL A 58 2.70 13.91 -15.65
N SER A 59 3.46 14.91 -16.12
CA SER A 59 3.26 15.51 -17.46
C SER A 59 3.66 14.58 -18.60
N ASP A 60 4.58 13.65 -18.34
CA ASP A 60 5.05 12.67 -19.32
C ASP A 60 4.20 11.39 -19.29
N TRP A 61 3.36 11.24 -18.27
CA TRP A 61 2.46 10.10 -18.17
C TRP A 61 1.38 10.19 -19.24
N LYS A 62 1.56 9.39 -20.30
CA LYS A 62 0.51 9.08 -21.26
C LYS A 62 -0.29 7.93 -20.68
N ASN A 63 -1.57 8.15 -20.38
CA ASN A 63 -2.46 7.08 -19.97
C ASN A 63 -2.38 5.95 -21.02
N PRO A 64 -1.80 4.77 -20.71
CA PRO A 64 -1.58 3.75 -21.71
C PRO A 64 -2.86 3.02 -22.11
N TYR A 65 -4.01 3.35 -21.49
CA TYR A 65 -5.26 2.61 -21.62
C TYR A 65 -6.47 3.56 -21.79
N PRO A 66 -7.55 3.13 -22.47
CA PRO A 66 -8.79 3.90 -22.62
C PRO A 66 -9.39 4.42 -21.30
N ASP A 67 -10.03 5.59 -21.35
CA ASP A 67 -10.81 6.13 -20.23
C ASP A 67 -11.91 5.12 -19.82
N GLY A 68 -12.04 4.85 -18.52
CA GLY A 68 -13.00 3.87 -17.97
C GLY A 68 -12.41 2.50 -17.64
N GLU A 69 -11.18 2.20 -18.08
CA GLU A 69 -10.51 0.93 -17.78
C GLU A 69 -9.79 0.92 -16.42
N TRP A 70 -9.68 2.08 -15.76
CA TRP A 70 -8.98 2.23 -14.48
C TRP A 70 -9.87 2.89 -13.43
N ALA A 71 -9.72 2.44 -12.18
CA ALA A 71 -10.35 2.99 -11.00
C ALA A 71 -9.29 3.53 -10.03
N VAL A 72 -9.63 4.60 -9.32
CA VAL A 72 -8.80 5.13 -8.22
C VAL A 72 -9.36 4.64 -6.90
N ARG A 73 -8.54 3.91 -6.16
CA ARG A 73 -8.78 3.54 -4.76
C ARG A 73 -8.45 4.74 -3.88
N ILE A 74 -9.42 5.20 -3.08
CA ILE A 74 -9.30 6.41 -2.26
C ILE A 74 -8.45 6.18 -1.01
N ASP A 75 -8.56 5.00 -0.40
CA ASP A 75 -7.89 4.68 0.86
C ASP A 75 -6.36 4.63 0.70
N ASP A 76 -5.89 4.07 -0.41
CA ASP A 76 -4.47 3.86 -0.66
C ASP A 76 -3.93 4.65 -1.85
N GLN A 77 -4.79 5.42 -2.52
CA GLN A 77 -4.45 6.32 -3.64
C GLN A 77 -3.82 5.57 -4.83
N ALA A 78 -4.25 4.33 -5.05
CA ALA A 78 -3.80 3.53 -6.18
C ALA A 78 -4.74 3.64 -7.39
N ILE A 79 -4.17 3.82 -8.56
CA ILE A 79 -4.82 3.60 -9.85
C ILE A 79 -4.63 2.13 -10.20
N ILE A 80 -5.75 1.40 -10.33
CA ILE A 80 -5.79 -0.03 -10.68
C ILE A 80 -6.79 -0.26 -11.82
N PRO A 81 -6.70 -1.36 -12.57
CA PRO A 81 -7.73 -1.70 -13.56
C PRO A 81 -9.10 -1.80 -12.87
N ALA A 82 -10.12 -1.17 -13.47
CA ALA A 82 -11.46 -1.13 -12.92
C ALA A 82 -12.08 -2.53 -12.79
N SER A 83 -11.68 -3.47 -13.65
CA SER A 83 -12.06 -4.89 -13.59
C SER A 83 -11.59 -5.62 -12.34
N LEU A 84 -10.60 -5.07 -11.61
CA LEU A 84 -10.08 -5.63 -10.36
C LEU A 84 -10.79 -5.06 -9.12
N MET A 85 -11.78 -4.17 -9.30
CA MET A 85 -12.64 -3.67 -8.22
C MET A 85 -13.79 -4.64 -7.98
N ASP A 86 -13.58 -5.60 -7.06
CA ASP A 86 -14.64 -6.52 -6.66
C ASP A 86 -15.74 -5.86 -5.80
N GLU A 87 -16.78 -6.60 -5.45
CA GLU A 87 -17.93 -6.09 -4.69
C GLU A 87 -17.54 -5.50 -3.33
N ASP A 88 -16.60 -6.14 -2.62
CA ASP A 88 -16.13 -5.62 -1.32
C ASP A 88 -15.38 -4.30 -1.52
N GLU A 89 -14.49 -4.24 -2.50
CA GLU A 89 -13.73 -3.05 -2.84
C GLU A 89 -14.68 -1.91 -3.21
N LEU A 90 -15.64 -2.16 -4.10
CA LEU A 90 -16.67 -1.19 -4.49
C LEU A 90 -17.49 -0.69 -3.30
N ARG A 91 -17.85 -1.58 -2.36
CA ARG A 91 -18.59 -1.20 -1.14
C ARG A 91 -17.79 -0.23 -0.27
N TYR A 92 -16.51 -0.50 -0.02
CA TYR A 92 -15.65 0.38 0.77
C TYR A 92 -15.36 1.70 0.05
N GLN A 93 -15.07 1.64 -1.25
CA GLN A 93 -14.83 2.85 -2.06
C GLN A 93 -16.06 3.76 -2.11
N LYS A 94 -17.27 3.18 -2.16
CA LYS A 94 -18.52 3.94 -2.02
C LYS A 94 -18.62 4.65 -0.68
N TRP A 95 -18.33 3.95 0.42
CA TRP A 95 -18.31 4.56 1.76
C TRP A 95 -17.27 5.68 1.88
N LEU A 96 -16.05 5.45 1.39
CA LEU A 96 -14.96 6.45 1.38
C LEU A 96 -15.35 7.71 0.61
N ARG A 97 -15.98 7.57 -0.57
CA ARG A 97 -16.47 8.71 -1.37
C ARG A 97 -17.53 9.53 -0.65
N GLN A 98 -18.38 8.88 0.13
CA GLN A 98 -19.44 9.55 0.90
C GLN A 98 -18.88 10.27 2.12
N ARG A 99 -17.95 9.63 2.84
CA ARG A 99 -17.36 10.17 4.08
C ARG A 99 -16.32 11.26 3.82
N TYR A 100 -15.52 11.14 2.77
CA TYR A 100 -14.40 12.06 2.47
C TYR A 100 -14.62 12.77 1.13
N PRO A 101 -15.52 13.78 1.07
CA PRO A 101 -15.86 14.46 -0.19
C PRO A 101 -14.67 15.16 -0.84
N ALA A 102 -13.72 15.70 -0.06
CA ALA A 102 -12.49 16.31 -0.59
C ALA A 102 -11.67 15.30 -1.42
N LYS A 103 -11.51 14.07 -0.91
CA LYS A 103 -10.82 12.98 -1.63
C LYS A 103 -11.59 12.56 -2.90
N ARG A 104 -12.92 12.53 -2.83
CA ARG A 104 -13.77 12.30 -4.00
C ARG A 104 -13.56 13.37 -5.07
N TYR A 105 -13.41 14.64 -4.69
CA TYR A 105 -13.13 15.71 -5.65
C TYR A 105 -11.78 15.56 -6.32
N VAL A 106 -10.73 15.21 -5.57
CA VAL A 106 -9.41 14.89 -6.15
C VAL A 106 -9.53 13.81 -7.23
N VAL A 107 -10.31 12.76 -6.98
CA VAL A 107 -10.54 11.68 -7.95
C VAL A 107 -11.37 12.16 -9.14
N ASN A 108 -12.52 12.77 -8.90
CA ASN A 108 -13.45 13.17 -9.96
C ASN A 108 -12.86 14.23 -10.91
N ASN A 109 -12.11 15.18 -10.36
CA ASN A 109 -11.46 16.24 -11.12
C ASN A 109 -10.15 15.77 -11.77
N LYS A 110 -9.71 14.54 -11.48
CA LYS A 110 -8.41 14.01 -11.88
C LYS A 110 -7.24 14.89 -11.41
N ASP A 111 -7.37 15.56 -10.26
CA ASP A 111 -6.34 16.47 -9.72
C ASP A 111 -5.00 15.74 -9.49
N TYR A 112 -5.06 14.44 -9.21
CA TYR A 112 -3.88 13.58 -9.07
C TYR A 112 -3.04 13.41 -10.35
N LEU A 113 -3.52 13.91 -11.50
CA LEU A 113 -2.82 13.99 -12.78
C LEU A 113 -2.36 15.42 -13.11
N SER A 114 -2.70 16.41 -12.29
CA SER A 114 -2.27 17.80 -12.48
C SER A 114 -0.90 18.03 -11.87
N LYS A 115 0.01 18.57 -12.68
CA LYS A 115 1.34 18.99 -12.20
C LYS A 115 1.22 20.10 -11.16
N GLU A 116 0.27 21.01 -11.34
CA GLU A 116 0.00 22.13 -10.44
C GLU A 116 -0.45 21.61 -9.08
N PHE A 117 -1.40 20.68 -9.05
CA PHE A 117 -1.85 20.02 -7.82
C PHE A 117 -0.69 19.29 -7.11
N LEU A 118 0.10 18.51 -7.85
CA LEU A 118 1.24 17.76 -7.30
C LEU A 118 2.44 18.64 -6.91
N SER A 119 2.44 19.93 -7.28
CA SER A 119 3.48 20.90 -6.93
C SER A 119 3.16 21.74 -5.69
N ASP A 120 1.90 21.73 -5.25
CA ASP A 120 1.41 22.55 -4.15
C ASP A 120 1.28 21.71 -2.86
N PRO A 121 2.17 21.91 -1.86
CA PRO A 121 2.19 21.10 -0.65
C PRO A 121 0.93 21.25 0.22
N ASP A 122 0.21 22.35 0.09
CA ASP A 122 -1.02 22.59 0.85
C ASP A 122 -2.22 21.96 0.17
N ARG A 123 -2.29 21.99 -1.17
CA ARG A 123 -3.35 21.27 -1.92
C ARG A 123 -3.23 19.75 -1.82
N LEU A 124 -2.03 19.22 -1.58
CA LEU A 124 -1.82 17.79 -1.35
C LEU A 124 -2.43 17.29 -0.04
N LYS A 125 -2.66 18.16 0.94
CA LYS A 125 -3.23 17.78 2.24
C LYS A 125 -4.74 17.62 2.11
N VAL A 126 -5.21 16.37 2.04
CA VAL A 126 -6.63 16.07 2.01
C VAL A 126 -7.15 15.73 3.42
N PRO A 127 -8.29 16.28 3.86
CA PRO A 127 -8.87 15.96 5.15
C PRO A 127 -9.13 14.46 5.30
N ALA A 128 -8.62 13.87 6.36
CA ALA A 128 -8.98 12.56 6.87
C ALA A 128 -9.53 12.71 8.29
N ASP A 129 -9.86 11.59 8.92
CA ASP A 129 -10.25 11.56 10.32
C ASP A 129 -9.74 10.28 10.97
N TRP A 130 -10.01 10.16 12.26
CA TRP A 130 -9.68 9.01 13.08
C TRP A 130 -10.24 7.67 12.56
N LEU A 131 -11.26 7.67 11.69
CA LEU A 131 -11.80 6.44 11.09
C LEU A 131 -11.12 6.05 9.77
N PHE A 132 -10.39 6.96 9.12
CA PHE A 132 -9.80 6.71 7.81
C PHE A 132 -8.76 5.59 7.87
N HIS A 133 -7.85 5.66 8.84
CA HIS A 133 -6.74 4.71 8.96
C HIS A 133 -7.22 3.29 9.32
N PRO A 134 -8.12 3.08 10.31
CA PRO A 134 -8.75 1.77 10.52
C PRO A 134 -9.44 1.21 9.28
N ALA A 135 -10.22 2.03 8.57
CA ALA A 135 -10.90 1.59 7.36
C ALA A 135 -9.93 1.17 6.25
N HIS A 136 -8.83 1.91 6.07
CA HIS A 136 -7.74 1.55 5.15
C HIS A 136 -7.07 0.23 5.56
N CYS A 137 -6.73 0.06 6.84
CA CYS A 137 -6.07 -1.15 7.34
C CYS A 137 -6.95 -2.39 7.17
N ILE A 138 -8.24 -2.31 7.49
CA ILE A 138 -9.19 -3.42 7.27
C ILE A 138 -9.22 -3.81 5.78
N LEU A 139 -9.29 -2.82 4.88
CA LEU A 139 -9.35 -3.10 3.45
C LEU A 139 -8.02 -3.66 2.92
N ALA A 140 -6.88 -3.17 3.39
CA ALA A 140 -5.56 -3.70 3.05
C ALA A 140 -5.42 -5.17 3.48
N LEU A 141 -5.87 -5.53 4.68
CA LEU A 141 -5.86 -6.92 5.16
C LEU A 141 -6.76 -7.83 4.33
N ARG A 142 -7.93 -7.35 3.92
CA ARG A 142 -8.83 -8.11 3.02
C ARG A 142 -8.19 -8.34 1.65
N ARG A 143 -7.49 -7.35 1.09
CA ARG A 143 -6.74 -7.50 -0.17
C ARG A 143 -5.61 -8.51 -0.01
N TYR A 144 -4.85 -8.43 1.08
CA TYR A 144 -3.80 -9.41 1.39
C TYR A 144 -4.35 -10.83 1.45
N TRP A 145 -5.43 -11.04 2.21
CA TRP A 145 -6.09 -12.33 2.31
C TRP A 145 -6.49 -12.87 0.93
N LYS A 146 -7.17 -12.07 0.12
CA LYS A 146 -7.57 -12.45 -1.25
C LYS A 146 -6.36 -12.80 -2.12
N ALA A 147 -5.27 -12.04 -2.01
CA ALA A 147 -4.06 -12.31 -2.77
C ALA A 147 -3.36 -13.60 -2.33
N LYS A 148 -3.39 -13.93 -1.03
CA LYS A 148 -2.88 -15.20 -0.52
C LYS A 148 -3.73 -16.40 -0.98
N GLU A 149 -5.04 -16.28 -0.92
CA GLU A 149 -5.96 -17.37 -1.32
C GLU A 149 -5.94 -17.64 -2.83
N SER A 150 -5.91 -16.58 -3.65
CA SER A 150 -5.96 -16.71 -5.11
C SER A 150 -4.59 -16.84 -5.77
N GLY A 151 -3.51 -16.57 -5.02
CA GLY A 151 -2.17 -16.35 -5.58
C GLY A 151 -2.06 -15.10 -6.46
N HIS A 152 -3.10 -14.26 -6.57
CA HIS A 152 -3.13 -13.10 -7.46
C HIS A 152 -3.30 -11.78 -6.70
N HIS A 153 -2.45 -10.79 -6.98
CA HIS A 153 -2.55 -9.45 -6.38
C HIS A 153 -2.88 -8.38 -7.42
N VAL A 154 -3.47 -7.28 -6.93
CA VAL A 154 -3.94 -6.15 -7.77
C VAL A 154 -2.93 -5.02 -7.78
N CYS A 155 -2.26 -4.77 -6.66
CA CYS A 155 -1.13 -3.86 -6.57
C CYS A 155 -0.05 -4.48 -5.69
N PRO A 156 1.26 -4.31 -5.98
CA PRO A 156 2.31 -4.91 -5.18
C PRO A 156 2.24 -4.58 -3.67
N ARG A 157 1.73 -3.38 -3.33
CA ARG A 157 1.52 -2.96 -1.94
C ARG A 157 0.48 -3.82 -1.18
N ASP A 158 -0.41 -4.49 -1.89
CA ASP A 158 -1.45 -5.34 -1.30
C ASP A 158 -0.85 -6.62 -0.68
N ILE A 159 0.38 -6.98 -1.06
CA ILE A 159 1.12 -8.16 -0.56
C ILE A 159 2.42 -7.81 0.18
N ASP A 160 2.66 -6.53 0.45
CA ASP A 160 3.83 -6.08 1.19
C ASP A 160 3.75 -6.46 2.67
N HIS A 161 4.57 -7.41 3.11
CA HIS A 161 4.60 -7.86 4.51
C HIS A 161 4.74 -6.71 5.52
N ARG A 162 5.51 -5.65 5.20
CA ARG A 162 5.68 -4.51 6.12
C ARG A 162 4.41 -3.68 6.23
N HIS A 163 3.73 -3.48 5.10
CA HIS A 163 2.45 -2.78 5.06
C HIS A 163 1.38 -3.56 5.82
N ILE A 164 1.34 -4.88 5.66
CA ILE A 164 0.38 -5.75 6.34
C ILE A 164 0.66 -5.83 7.84
N HIS A 165 1.92 -5.94 8.24
CA HIS A 165 2.32 -5.87 9.65
C HIS A 165 1.91 -4.53 10.27
N HIS A 166 2.21 -3.40 9.62
CA HIS A 166 1.75 -2.08 10.06
C HIS A 166 0.23 -2.01 10.22
N CYS A 167 -0.53 -2.61 9.30
CA CYS A 167 -1.99 -2.61 9.39
C CYS A 167 -2.51 -3.42 10.57
N LEU A 168 -1.87 -4.53 10.91
CA LEU A 168 -2.20 -5.32 12.09
C LEU A 168 -1.87 -4.54 13.37
N ASP A 169 -0.64 -4.04 13.50
CA ASP A 169 -0.20 -3.25 14.66
C ASP A 169 -1.11 -2.03 14.87
N SER A 170 -1.44 -1.32 13.79
CA SER A 170 -2.36 -0.19 13.83
C SER A 170 -3.73 -0.62 14.36
N LEU A 171 -4.29 -1.73 13.87
CA LEU A 171 -5.59 -2.20 14.33
C LEU A 171 -5.55 -2.68 15.78
N ASP A 172 -4.44 -3.26 16.25
CA ASP A 172 -4.25 -3.62 17.65
C ASP A 172 -4.20 -2.37 18.55
N GLU A 173 -3.51 -1.31 18.11
CA GLU A 173 -3.54 0.00 18.77
C GLU A 173 -4.97 0.59 18.80
N TRP A 174 -5.71 0.46 17.69
CA TRP A 174 -7.08 0.96 17.55
C TRP A 174 -8.13 0.16 18.34
N LEU A 175 -7.98 -1.16 18.46
CA LEU A 175 -8.95 -2.10 19.05
C LEU A 175 -8.59 -2.59 20.46
N SER A 176 -7.41 -2.17 20.96
CA SER A 176 -6.86 -2.37 22.31
C SER A 176 -6.12 -3.68 22.56
N ILE A 177 -4.80 -3.53 22.75
CA ILE A 177 -4.00 -4.20 23.81
C ILE A 177 -3.30 -3.15 24.72
N ASP A 178 -2.91 -1.97 24.19
CA ASP A 178 -2.21 -0.90 24.95
C ASP A 178 -2.90 0.49 24.93
N GLY A 179 -4.05 0.65 24.27
CA GLY A 179 -4.73 1.96 24.05
C GLY A 179 -6.04 2.16 24.82
N ASP A 180 -6.21 3.33 25.46
CA ASP A 180 -7.45 3.77 26.16
C ASP A 180 -8.49 4.39 25.20
N MET A 181 -8.90 3.63 24.18
CA MET A 181 -9.66 4.16 23.04
C MET A 181 -11.11 3.65 22.97
N ARG A 182 -11.82 3.60 24.11
CA ARG A 182 -13.30 3.57 24.11
C ARG A 182 -13.94 4.87 23.63
N LYS A 183 -13.14 5.88 23.25
CA LYS A 183 -13.59 7.21 22.82
C LYS A 183 -12.76 7.66 21.61
N PRO A 184 -13.37 8.35 20.63
CA PRO A 184 -12.60 9.00 19.56
C PRO A 184 -11.55 9.93 20.20
N PRO A 185 -10.35 10.04 19.61
CA PRO A 185 -9.33 10.96 20.10
C PRO A 185 -9.93 12.37 20.17
N LYS A 186 -9.52 13.15 21.17
CA LYS A 186 -10.00 14.54 21.31
C LYS A 186 -9.85 15.24 19.96
N LYS A 187 -10.94 15.81 19.46
CA LYS A 187 -10.92 16.56 18.20
C LYS A 187 -9.80 17.61 18.31
N PRO A 188 -8.81 17.60 17.40
CA PRO A 188 -7.81 18.64 17.34
C PRO A 188 -8.36 20.05 17.39
N THR A 189 -7.57 20.94 17.95
CA THR A 189 -7.79 22.39 17.88
C THR A 189 -7.82 22.89 16.44
N ASP A 190 -7.04 22.26 15.55
CA ASP A 190 -7.14 22.40 14.09
C ASP A 190 -7.40 21.03 13.43
N TYR A 191 -8.67 20.70 13.28
CA TYR A 191 -9.12 19.41 12.73
C TYR A 191 -8.68 19.16 11.29
N GLU A 192 -8.56 20.23 10.51
CA GLU A 192 -8.18 20.16 9.09
C GLU A 192 -6.67 19.93 8.95
N ALA A 193 -5.85 20.56 9.79
CA ALA A 193 -4.39 20.41 9.75
C ALA A 193 -3.88 19.11 10.41
N GLU A 194 -4.45 18.70 11.54
CA GLU A 194 -3.93 17.55 12.31
C GLU A 194 -4.36 16.19 11.77
N TRP A 195 -5.48 16.11 11.04
CA TRP A 195 -5.91 14.87 10.36
C TRP A 195 -5.79 14.94 8.83
N ALA A 196 -4.93 15.80 8.30
CA ALA A 196 -4.63 15.81 6.87
C ALA A 196 -3.75 14.63 6.46
N LEU A 197 -4.10 13.98 5.36
CA LEU A 197 -3.25 12.99 4.70
C LEU A 197 -2.68 13.59 3.41
N VAL A 198 -1.39 13.41 3.16
CA VAL A 198 -0.75 13.86 1.91
C VAL A 198 -1.15 12.92 0.77
N TRP A 199 -1.82 13.45 -0.23
CA TRP A 199 -2.23 12.72 -1.42
C TRP A 199 -1.02 12.39 -2.31
N LYS A 200 -0.78 11.10 -2.55
CA LYS A 200 0.35 10.55 -3.30
C LYS A 200 -0.15 9.40 -4.17
N THR A 201 -0.70 9.75 -5.32
CA THR A 201 -1.19 8.74 -6.25
C THR A 201 -0.08 7.88 -6.80
N LYS A 202 -0.37 6.59 -6.87
CA LYS A 202 0.47 5.60 -7.54
C LYS A 202 -0.35 4.82 -8.57
N VAL A 203 0.29 4.32 -9.61
CA VAL A 203 -0.29 3.37 -10.56
C VAL A 203 0.43 2.03 -10.43
N CYS A 204 -0.30 0.93 -10.57
CA CYS A 204 0.23 -0.43 -10.47
C CYS A 204 0.05 -1.15 -11.81
N TRP A 205 1.12 -1.67 -12.42
CA TRP A 205 1.09 -2.45 -13.68
C TRP A 205 2.18 -3.53 -13.75
#